data_AF-A0A8K1DBT0-F1
#
_entry.id   AF-A0A8K1DBT0-F1
#
_cell.length_a   1.000
_cell.length_b   1.000
_cell.length_c   1.000
_cell.angle_alpha   90.00
_cell.angle_beta   90.00
_cell.angle_gamma   90.00
#
_symmetry.space_group_name_H-M   'P 1'
#
loop_
_entity.id
_entity.type
_entity.pdbx_description
1 polymer ?
#
loop_
_entity_poly.entity_id
_entity_poly.type
_entity_poly.pdbx_seq_one_letter_code
_entity_poly.pdbx_strand_id
1 'polypeptide(L)'
;MATLTISGVQAKDEAVYFCGSNDGSSAGQHGGGTVMPRVLFASMGYPWSQVIQRDVLDSNTSASGKSQGTKAGGQGGSLVQAAVTQPSSLSANVGDTVRITCTGSSYSYGWYQQKVPGTAPVTVIYANDNRPSGIPSRFSGSKSGTTATLTISGVQAEDEAVYFCGSYDSSSTAALFLYGPVSLCGVFGAGTTLTVLGQPKVAPTVHLFAPSSEEMTALGKATLVCLMENFYPSPVTVQWVADGNTISSGVETSQSQRQSNNQYMASSYLSLDASKWQSYNSVSCKVRHEAGNVEKTVNRSECY
;
A
#
# COMPACT_ATOMS: atom_id res chain seq x y z
N MET A 1 10.77 -21.31 -7.44
CA MET A 1 10.55 -20.08 -6.64
C MET A 1 11.39 -18.97 -7.27
N ALA A 2 10.78 -17.83 -7.59
CA ALA A 2 11.51 -16.63 -7.96
C ALA A 2 11.66 -15.77 -6.70
N THR A 3 12.86 -15.26 -6.44
CA THR A 3 13.15 -14.42 -5.26
C THR A 3 13.53 -13.03 -5.75
N LEU A 4 12.81 -12.00 -5.31
CA LEU A 4 13.17 -10.60 -5.50
C LEU A 4 13.98 -10.13 -4.29
N THR A 5 15.24 -9.76 -4.51
CA THR A 5 16.12 -9.19 -3.47
C THR A 5 16.32 -7.71 -3.75
N ILE A 6 15.98 -6.86 -2.78
CA ILE A 6 16.17 -5.40 -2.85
C ILE A 6 17.21 -5.02 -1.81
N SER A 7 18.38 -4.56 -2.26
CA SER A 7 19.49 -4.16 -1.38
C SER A 7 19.43 -2.66 -1.08
N GLY A 8 19.57 -2.28 0.19
CA GLY A 8 19.64 -0.86 0.58
C GLY A 8 18.29 -0.14 0.55
N VAL A 9 17.23 -0.81 1.03
CA VAL A 9 15.84 -0.31 1.09
C VAL A 9 15.77 1.06 1.79
N GLN A 10 15.04 1.98 1.19
CA GLN A 10 14.75 3.34 1.67
C GLN A 10 13.24 3.55 1.80
N ALA A 11 12.80 4.57 2.54
CA ALA A 11 11.37 4.88 2.70
C ALA A 11 10.63 5.12 1.36
N LYS A 12 11.34 5.57 0.32
CA LYS A 12 10.81 5.76 -1.03
C LYS A 12 10.59 4.45 -1.81
N ASP A 13 11.09 3.34 -1.30
CA ASP A 13 10.98 2.01 -1.91
C ASP A 13 9.72 1.28 -1.41
N GLU A 14 8.85 1.94 -0.64
CA GLU A 14 7.51 1.43 -0.31
C GLU A 14 6.67 1.37 -1.59
N ALA A 15 6.60 0.18 -2.17
CA ALA A 15 5.86 -0.09 -3.40
C ALA A 15 5.26 -1.50 -3.36
N VAL A 16 4.22 -1.72 -4.17
CA VAL A 16 3.69 -3.05 -4.43
C VAL A 16 4.55 -3.68 -5.53
N TYR A 17 5.19 -4.81 -5.20
CA TYR A 17 5.97 -5.58 -6.17
C TYR A 17 5.11 -6.71 -6.75
N PHE A 18 5.15 -6.88 -8.07
CA PHE A 18 4.34 -7.83 -8.80
C PHE A 18 5.25 -8.85 -9.52
N CYS A 19 4.97 -10.14 -9.37
CA CYS A 19 5.61 -11.20 -10.18
C CYS A 19 4.54 -12.13 -10.75
N GLY A 20 4.62 -12.41 -12.06
CA GLY A 20 3.70 -13.31 -12.77
C GLY A 20 4.40 -14.60 -13.21
N SER A 21 3.73 -15.75 -13.12
CA SER A 21 4.18 -17.02 -13.70
C SER A 21 3.20 -17.54 -14.76
N ASN A 22 3.73 -18.04 -15.88
CA ASN A 22 2.96 -18.82 -16.86
C ASN A 22 3.14 -20.31 -16.54
N ASP A 23 2.10 -20.95 -16.00
CA ASP A 23 2.04 -22.40 -15.94
C ASP A 23 1.69 -22.91 -17.34
N GLY A 24 2.68 -23.36 -18.11
CA GLY A 24 2.55 -23.82 -19.50
C GLY A 24 1.72 -25.10 -19.70
N SER A 25 0.57 -25.23 -19.04
CA SER A 25 -0.32 -26.40 -19.14
C SER A 25 -1.61 -26.06 -19.89
N SER A 26 -1.51 -25.97 -21.22
CA SER A 26 -2.59 -26.30 -22.17
C SER A 26 -2.08 -26.23 -23.62
N ALA A 27 -1.12 -27.09 -23.96
CA ALA A 27 -0.95 -27.49 -25.35
C ALA A 27 -2.03 -28.54 -25.66
N GLY A 28 -3.13 -28.11 -26.28
CA GLY A 28 -4.20 -29.02 -26.67
C GLY A 28 -5.43 -28.34 -27.29
N GLN A 29 -5.38 -28.14 -28.60
CA GLN A 29 -6.48 -27.95 -29.56
C GLN A 29 -7.30 -26.64 -29.52
N HIS A 30 -7.19 -25.89 -30.63
CA HIS A 30 -8.10 -24.88 -31.19
C HIS A 30 -9.04 -24.15 -30.22
N GLY A 31 -8.61 -22.98 -29.75
CA GLY A 31 -9.46 -21.97 -29.10
C GLY A 31 -8.62 -20.97 -28.32
N GLY A 32 -8.54 -19.72 -28.77
CA GLY A 32 -7.67 -18.68 -28.22
C GLY A 32 -8.04 -18.25 -26.79
N GLY A 33 -7.47 -18.91 -25.80
CA GLY A 33 -7.47 -18.47 -24.40
C GLY A 33 -6.06 -18.14 -23.93
N THR A 34 -5.70 -16.86 -23.89
CA THR A 34 -4.46 -16.42 -23.25
C THR A 34 -4.69 -16.37 -21.74
N VAL A 35 -4.15 -17.35 -21.01
CA VAL A 35 -4.15 -17.36 -19.54
C VAL A 35 -3.18 -16.27 -19.06
N MET A 36 -3.70 -15.30 -18.30
CA MET A 36 -2.87 -14.27 -17.64
C MET A 36 -2.18 -14.87 -16.41
N PRO A 37 -0.93 -14.48 -16.12
CA PRO A 37 -0.17 -15.05 -15.02
C PRO A 37 -0.75 -14.66 -13.66
N ARG A 38 -0.63 -15.58 -12.67
CA ARG A 38 -0.93 -15.31 -11.27
C ARG A 38 0.06 -14.28 -10.71
N VAL A 39 -0.46 -13.18 -10.18
CA VAL A 39 0.34 -12.10 -9.61
C VAL A 39 0.61 -12.38 -8.12
N LEU A 40 1.88 -12.53 -7.75
CA LEU A 40 2.32 -12.58 -6.35
C LEU A 40 2.59 -11.16 -5.84
N PHE A 41 2.09 -10.87 -4.64
CA PHE A 41 2.22 -9.59 -3.98
C PHE A 41 3.18 -9.70 -2.80
N ALA A 42 4.17 -8.80 -2.74
CA ALA A 42 4.97 -8.57 -1.55
C ALA A 42 4.66 -7.17 -1.04
N SER A 43 4.20 -7.08 0.22
CA SER A 43 4.02 -5.85 0.97
C SER A 43 4.93 -5.91 2.18
N MET A 44 5.83 -4.93 2.32
CA MET A 44 6.69 -4.83 3.52
C MET A 44 5.87 -4.24 4.67
N GLY A 45 5.02 -5.04 5.29
CA GLY A 45 4.27 -4.65 6.49
C GLY A 45 5.05 -4.97 7.76
N TYR A 46 6.05 -4.17 8.14
CA TYR A 46 6.60 -4.13 9.50
C TYR A 46 7.15 -2.73 9.85
N PRO A 47 6.97 -2.22 11.09
CA PRO A 47 7.62 -1.00 11.56
C PRO A 47 9.15 -1.17 11.58
N TRP A 48 9.88 -0.13 11.21
CA TRP A 48 11.34 -0.08 11.04
C TRP A 48 12.20 -0.28 12.32
N SER A 49 11.63 -0.80 13.41
CA SER A 49 12.33 -0.96 14.70
C SER A 49 12.77 -2.39 15.06
N GLN A 50 12.54 -3.39 14.20
CA GLN A 50 12.79 -4.82 14.55
C GLN A 50 13.72 -5.58 13.58
N VAL A 51 14.48 -4.90 12.72
CA VAL A 51 15.55 -5.54 11.91
C VAL A 51 16.92 -5.16 12.46
N ILE A 52 17.16 -5.52 13.71
CA ILE A 52 18.52 -5.69 14.24
C ILE A 52 18.53 -7.08 14.89
N GLN A 53 19.51 -7.89 14.48
CA GLN A 53 19.87 -9.25 14.97
C GLN A 53 19.14 -10.48 14.39
N ARG A 54 19.72 -10.99 13.30
CA ARG A 54 20.05 -12.41 12.98
C ARG A 54 20.37 -12.40 11.48
N ASP A 55 21.60 -12.57 11.02
CA ASP A 55 22.52 -13.64 11.35
C ASP A 55 23.97 -13.17 11.45
N VAL A 56 24.64 -13.66 12.49
CA VAL A 56 26.07 -13.93 12.50
C VAL A 56 26.31 -14.98 11.43
N LEU A 57 26.90 -14.59 10.30
CA LEU A 57 27.53 -15.55 9.40
C LEU A 57 29.02 -15.53 9.64
N ASP A 58 29.46 -16.62 10.26
CA ASP A 58 30.84 -17.01 10.42
C ASP A 58 31.61 -16.95 9.09
N SER A 59 32.86 -16.58 9.27
CA SER A 59 33.99 -16.58 8.36
C SER A 59 34.15 -17.82 7.45
N ASN A 60 34.80 -17.56 6.31
CA ASN A 60 35.48 -18.47 5.37
C ASN A 60 34.65 -18.98 4.18
N THR A 61 34.78 -18.36 3.01
CA THR A 61 35.67 -18.89 1.95
C THR A 61 35.91 -17.85 0.85
N SER A 62 37.18 -17.73 0.46
CA SER A 62 37.73 -16.90 -0.61
C SER A 62 37.52 -17.50 -2.00
N ALA A 63 37.21 -16.67 -2.99
CA ALA A 63 37.73 -16.85 -4.35
C ALA A 63 37.82 -15.51 -5.09
N SER A 64 39.02 -15.26 -5.60
CA SER A 64 39.58 -14.05 -6.17
C SER A 64 39.12 -13.75 -7.60
N GLY A 65 38.95 -12.46 -7.91
CA GLY A 65 38.92 -11.93 -9.28
C GLY A 65 39.09 -10.42 -9.29
N LYS A 66 40.31 -9.94 -9.57
CA LYS A 66 40.67 -8.51 -9.68
C LYS A 66 40.13 -7.91 -10.98
N SER A 67 39.58 -6.70 -10.92
CA SER A 67 39.91 -5.66 -11.90
C SER A 67 39.73 -4.24 -11.34
N GLN A 68 40.85 -3.52 -11.47
CA GLN A 68 41.16 -2.09 -11.40
C GLN A 68 40.06 -1.06 -11.11
N GLY A 69 40.37 -0.19 -10.14
CA GLY A 69 39.65 1.04 -9.91
C GLY A 69 39.96 2.12 -10.95
N THR A 70 38.94 2.90 -11.28
CA THR A 70 39.05 4.28 -11.75
C THR A 70 37.99 5.10 -11.01
N LYS A 71 38.41 6.22 -10.42
CA LYS A 71 37.58 7.10 -9.59
C LYS A 71 36.70 8.03 -10.45
N ALA A 72 35.49 8.21 -9.94
CA ALA A 72 34.65 9.41 -9.90
C ALA A 72 34.13 10.03 -11.22
N GLY A 73 32.82 9.86 -11.42
CA GLY A 73 31.94 10.76 -12.15
C GLY A 73 30.52 10.49 -11.69
N GLY A 74 30.00 11.30 -10.77
CA GLY A 74 28.64 11.16 -10.26
C GLY A 74 27.60 11.57 -11.29
N GLN A 75 26.47 10.87 -11.31
CA GLN A 75 25.09 11.40 -11.41
C GLN A 75 24.12 10.26 -11.74
N GLY A 76 22.92 10.35 -11.15
CA GLY A 76 21.75 9.59 -11.57
C GLY A 76 21.38 8.46 -10.61
N GLY A 77 20.70 8.79 -9.51
CA GLY A 77 19.89 7.80 -8.81
C GLY A 77 18.89 7.21 -9.80
N SER A 78 18.90 5.88 -9.94
CA SER A 78 18.00 5.16 -10.83
C SER A 78 16.57 5.36 -10.33
N LEU A 79 15.81 6.19 -11.04
CA LEU A 79 14.37 6.26 -10.91
C LEU A 79 13.84 4.92 -11.43
N VAL A 80 13.07 4.20 -10.62
CA VAL A 80 12.25 3.10 -11.13
C VAL A 80 11.18 3.74 -12.00
N GLN A 81 11.45 3.88 -13.29
CA GLN A 81 10.51 4.44 -14.26
C GLN A 81 9.31 3.49 -14.34
N ALA A 82 8.12 3.95 -13.95
CA ALA A 82 6.88 3.25 -14.31
C ALA A 82 6.83 3.20 -15.85
N ALA A 83 6.89 2.01 -16.44
CA ALA A 83 7.00 1.87 -17.90
C ALA A 83 5.67 2.19 -18.62
N VAL A 84 4.56 2.26 -17.89
CA VAL A 84 3.28 2.79 -18.37
C VAL A 84 2.77 3.90 -17.44
N THR A 85 2.13 4.91 -18.02
CA THR A 85 1.71 6.12 -17.30
C THR A 85 0.23 6.03 -16.94
N GLN A 86 -0.10 6.33 -15.67
CA GLN A 86 -1.45 6.47 -15.14
C GLN A 86 -1.60 7.82 -14.42
N PRO A 87 -2.82 8.38 -14.33
CA PRO A 87 -3.07 9.48 -13.40
C PRO A 87 -2.85 9.02 -11.96
N SER A 88 -2.27 9.86 -11.11
CA SER A 88 -2.00 9.51 -9.70
C SER A 88 -3.27 9.42 -8.86
N SER A 89 -4.27 10.26 -9.14
CA SER A 89 -5.53 10.30 -8.42
C SER A 89 -6.68 10.75 -9.32
N LEU A 90 -7.88 10.28 -9.00
CA LEU A 90 -9.15 10.69 -9.58
C LEU A 90 -10.20 10.74 -8.47
N SER A 91 -11.22 11.58 -8.66
CA SER A 91 -12.39 11.64 -7.80
C SER A 91 -13.67 11.60 -8.63
N ALA A 92 -14.71 10.96 -8.10
CA ALA A 92 -16.01 10.84 -8.74
C ALA A 92 -17.11 10.75 -7.66
N ASN A 93 -18.30 11.28 -7.92
CA ASN A 93 -19.43 11.10 -7.01
C ASN A 93 -20.06 9.71 -7.18
N VAL A 94 -20.77 9.26 -6.15
CA VAL A 94 -21.64 8.09 -6.28
C VAL A 94 -22.62 8.28 -7.46
N GLY A 95 -22.68 7.29 -8.35
CA GLY A 95 -23.50 7.31 -9.56
C GLY A 95 -22.80 7.87 -10.81
N ASP A 96 -21.66 8.55 -10.66
CA ASP A 96 -20.91 9.07 -11.81
C ASP A 96 -20.32 7.94 -12.66
N THR A 97 -19.80 8.31 -13.83
CA THR A 97 -18.95 7.43 -14.64
C THR A 97 -17.53 7.97 -14.65
N VAL A 98 -16.57 7.17 -14.16
CA VAL A 98 -15.15 7.52 -14.15
C VAL A 98 -14.38 6.70 -15.19
N ARG A 99 -13.35 7.31 -15.78
CA ARG A 99 -12.44 6.68 -16.74
C ARG A 99 -11.01 6.80 -16.24
N ILE A 100 -10.36 5.66 -16.01
CA ILE A 100 -8.96 5.57 -15.63
C ILE A 100 -8.17 5.18 -16.87
N THR A 101 -7.22 6.03 -17.27
CA THR A 101 -6.41 5.80 -18.47
C THR A 101 -5.03 5.27 -18.12
N CYS A 102 -4.48 4.42 -18.99
CA CYS A 102 -3.13 3.91 -18.89
C CYS A 102 -2.46 3.92 -20.27
N THR A 103 -1.29 4.53 -20.40
CA THR A 103 -0.62 4.74 -21.70
C THR A 103 0.81 4.22 -21.70
N GLY A 104 1.29 3.74 -22.85
CA GLY A 104 2.71 3.42 -23.04
C GLY A 104 3.03 2.04 -23.61
N SER A 105 2.03 1.22 -23.93
CA SER A 105 2.24 -0.14 -24.47
C SER A 105 1.37 -0.43 -25.68
N SER A 106 1.96 -1.15 -26.63
CA SER A 106 1.27 -1.73 -27.78
C SER A 106 0.62 -3.08 -27.47
N TYR A 107 0.89 -3.69 -26.31
CA TYR A 107 0.34 -4.99 -25.88
C TYR A 107 -1.00 -4.86 -25.16
N SER A 108 -1.57 -6.02 -24.81
CA SER A 108 -2.79 -6.06 -24.02
C SER A 108 -2.56 -5.56 -22.60
N TYR A 109 -3.59 -4.92 -22.06
CA TYR A 109 -3.63 -4.44 -20.68
C TYR A 109 -4.54 -5.31 -19.81
N GLY A 110 -4.14 -5.46 -18.55
CA GLY A 110 -4.99 -5.86 -17.45
C GLY A 110 -5.18 -4.70 -16.46
N TRP A 111 -6.28 -4.73 -15.72
CA TRP A 111 -6.61 -3.80 -14.66
C TRP A 111 -6.82 -4.55 -13.36
N TYR A 112 -6.25 -4.02 -12.28
CA TYR A 112 -6.23 -4.65 -10.97
C TYR A 112 -6.68 -3.65 -9.91
N GLN A 113 -7.62 -4.04 -9.05
CA GLN A 113 -8.14 -3.24 -7.95
C GLN A 113 -7.52 -3.68 -6.62
N GLN A 114 -6.93 -2.75 -5.89
CA GLN A 114 -6.45 -2.95 -4.53
C GLN A 114 -7.24 -2.07 -3.56
N LYS A 115 -8.08 -2.68 -2.73
CA LYS A 115 -8.91 -1.95 -1.75
C LYS A 115 -8.18 -1.65 -0.45
N VAL A 116 -7.35 -2.58 0.00
CA VAL A 116 -6.63 -2.51 1.28
C VAL A 116 -5.14 -2.66 0.99
N PRO A 117 -4.29 -1.70 1.39
CA PRO A 117 -2.84 -1.82 1.26
C PRO A 117 -2.34 -3.15 1.85
N GLY A 118 -1.41 -3.81 1.17
CA GLY A 118 -0.86 -5.10 1.58
C GLY A 118 -1.73 -6.32 1.31
N THR A 119 -2.97 -6.15 0.84
CA THR A 119 -3.76 -7.26 0.30
C THR A 119 -3.45 -7.50 -1.17
N ALA A 120 -3.81 -8.69 -1.67
CA ALA A 120 -3.68 -9.05 -3.08
C ALA A 120 -4.69 -8.30 -3.97
N PRO A 121 -4.25 -7.50 -4.95
CA PRO A 121 -5.11 -6.96 -5.99
C PRO A 121 -5.97 -8.00 -6.71
N VAL A 122 -7.22 -7.62 -6.95
CA VAL A 122 -8.21 -8.38 -7.68
C VAL A 122 -8.19 -7.95 -9.14
N THR A 123 -8.14 -8.90 -10.08
CA THR A 123 -8.25 -8.58 -11.50
C THR A 123 -9.68 -8.14 -11.82
N VAL A 124 -9.84 -6.92 -12.36
CA VAL A 124 -11.16 -6.39 -12.76
C VAL A 124 -11.39 -6.47 -14.26
N ILE A 125 -10.34 -6.31 -15.07
CA ILE A 125 -10.36 -6.46 -16.54
C ILE A 125 -9.05 -7.13 -16.97
N TYR A 126 -9.10 -8.00 -17.97
CA TYR A 126 -7.93 -8.59 -18.61
C TYR A 126 -8.06 -8.55 -20.13
N ALA A 127 -6.94 -8.74 -20.83
CA ALA A 127 -6.90 -8.75 -22.29
C ALA A 127 -7.63 -7.55 -22.95
N ASN A 128 -7.48 -6.37 -22.35
CA ASN A 128 -8.09 -5.07 -22.72
C ASN A 128 -9.57 -4.89 -22.37
N ASP A 129 -10.42 -5.89 -22.59
CA ASP A 129 -11.89 -5.74 -22.49
C ASP A 129 -12.61 -6.92 -21.85
N ASN A 130 -11.92 -8.04 -21.59
CA ASN A 130 -12.52 -9.19 -20.95
C ASN A 130 -12.67 -8.95 -19.45
N ARG A 131 -13.86 -9.24 -18.92
CA ARG A 131 -14.17 -9.11 -17.49
C ARG A 131 -14.31 -10.49 -16.85
N PRO A 132 -13.56 -10.80 -15.76
CA PRO A 132 -13.71 -12.07 -15.05
C PRO A 132 -15.13 -12.26 -14.49
N SER A 133 -15.53 -13.53 -14.31
CA SER A 133 -16.78 -13.86 -13.61
C SER A 133 -16.76 -13.34 -12.17
N GLY A 134 -17.88 -12.79 -11.70
CA GLY A 134 -18.01 -12.22 -10.35
C GLY A 134 -17.60 -10.74 -10.24
N ILE A 135 -16.97 -10.16 -11.27
CA ILE A 135 -16.75 -8.72 -11.35
C ILE A 135 -18.02 -8.04 -11.89
N PRO A 136 -18.54 -6.98 -11.23
CA PRO A 136 -19.77 -6.31 -11.64
C PRO A 136 -19.73 -5.78 -13.08
N SER A 137 -20.88 -5.81 -13.77
CA SER A 137 -21.00 -5.36 -15.16
C SER A 137 -20.67 -3.88 -15.39
N ARG A 138 -20.69 -3.10 -14.30
CA ARG A 138 -20.38 -1.67 -14.29
C ARG A 138 -18.92 -1.35 -14.66
N PHE A 139 -18.03 -2.32 -14.49
CA PHE A 139 -16.63 -2.26 -14.92
C PHE A 139 -16.50 -2.69 -16.38
N SER A 140 -15.86 -1.88 -17.20
CA SER A 140 -15.52 -2.22 -18.59
C SER A 140 -14.14 -1.72 -18.98
N GLY A 141 -13.49 -2.46 -19.87
CA GLY A 141 -12.19 -2.10 -20.42
C GLY A 141 -12.27 -1.78 -21.90
N SER A 142 -11.36 -0.94 -22.36
CA SER A 142 -11.15 -0.68 -23.79
C SER A 142 -9.70 -0.29 -24.04
N LYS A 143 -9.27 -0.39 -25.30
CA LYS A 143 -7.96 0.08 -25.74
C LYS A 143 -8.08 0.75 -27.10
N SER A 144 -7.43 1.89 -27.25
CA SER A 144 -7.26 2.60 -28.53
C SER A 144 -5.79 2.99 -28.69
N GLY A 145 -5.17 2.53 -29.78
CA GLY A 145 -3.72 2.70 -30.00
C GLY A 145 -2.90 2.12 -28.84
N THR A 146 -2.13 2.97 -28.16
CA THR A 146 -1.31 2.63 -26.99
C THR A 146 -1.94 3.03 -25.65
N THR A 147 -3.23 3.38 -25.66
CA THR A 147 -3.97 3.85 -24.49
C THR A 147 -5.07 2.86 -24.13
N ALA A 148 -4.98 2.26 -22.94
CA ALA A 148 -6.07 1.51 -22.33
C ALA A 148 -6.91 2.40 -21.41
N THR A 149 -8.20 2.11 -21.30
CA THR A 149 -9.13 2.82 -20.43
C THR A 149 -9.99 1.82 -19.65
N LEU A 150 -9.95 1.90 -18.33
CA LEU A 150 -10.95 1.29 -17.45
C LEU A 150 -12.08 2.29 -17.24
N THR A 151 -13.31 1.87 -17.53
CA THR A 151 -14.52 2.64 -17.24
C THR A 151 -15.26 1.98 -16.09
N ILE A 152 -15.64 2.78 -15.11
CA ILE A 152 -16.50 2.38 -14.00
C ILE A 152 -17.75 3.26 -14.11
N SER A 153 -18.84 2.66 -14.55
CA SER A 153 -20.15 3.32 -14.63
C SER A 153 -20.90 3.17 -13.33
N GLY A 154 -21.73 4.14 -12.94
CA GLY A 154 -22.51 4.07 -11.71
C GLY A 154 -21.63 3.81 -10.48
N VAL A 155 -20.61 4.64 -10.28
CA VAL A 155 -19.60 4.52 -9.21
C VAL A 155 -20.28 4.31 -7.86
N GLN A 156 -19.76 3.36 -7.08
CA GLN A 156 -20.25 3.01 -5.74
C GLN A 156 -19.17 3.23 -4.68
N ALA A 157 -19.58 3.32 -3.41
CA ALA A 157 -18.70 3.52 -2.26
C ALA A 157 -17.55 2.49 -2.20
N GLU A 158 -17.87 1.24 -2.51
CA GLU A 158 -16.95 0.12 -2.52
C GLU A 158 -15.93 0.14 -3.66
N ASP A 159 -16.08 1.04 -4.63
CA ASP A 159 -15.16 1.22 -5.77
C ASP A 159 -13.94 2.07 -5.39
N GLU A 160 -13.99 2.80 -4.27
CA GLU A 160 -12.83 3.52 -3.75
C GLU A 160 -11.67 2.55 -3.50
N ALA A 161 -10.55 2.75 -4.20
CA ALA A 161 -9.42 1.82 -4.24
C ALA A 161 -8.25 2.43 -5.02
N VAL A 162 -7.11 1.74 -5.00
CA VAL A 162 -6.04 1.97 -5.98
C VAL A 162 -6.22 1.02 -7.15
N TYR A 163 -6.21 1.56 -8.36
CA TYR A 163 -6.32 0.81 -9.60
C TYR A 163 -5.01 0.81 -10.37
N PHE A 164 -4.44 -0.37 -10.58
CA PHE A 164 -3.22 -0.56 -11.35
C PHE A 164 -3.55 -1.07 -12.74
N CYS A 165 -2.95 -0.49 -13.77
CA CYS A 165 -2.86 -1.16 -15.06
C CYS A 165 -1.57 -2.00 -15.12
N GLY A 166 -1.62 -3.11 -15.82
CA GLY A 166 -0.45 -3.92 -16.16
C GLY A 166 -0.45 -4.26 -17.64
N SER A 167 0.72 -4.27 -18.27
CA SER A 167 0.93 -4.70 -19.65
C SER A 167 2.09 -5.68 -19.72
N TYR A 168 2.08 -6.55 -20.73
CA TYR A 168 3.29 -7.28 -21.11
C TYR A 168 4.37 -6.31 -21.60
N ASP A 169 5.63 -6.61 -21.29
CA ASP A 169 6.79 -6.00 -21.92
C ASP A 169 7.47 -7.01 -22.85
N SER A 170 7.58 -6.67 -24.12
CA SER A 170 8.25 -7.48 -25.12
C SER A 170 9.77 -7.36 -25.12
N SER A 171 10.38 -6.55 -24.24
CA SER A 171 11.84 -6.56 -24.06
C SER A 171 12.37 -7.96 -23.66
N SER A 172 11.49 -8.80 -23.09
CA SER A 172 11.73 -10.23 -22.80
C SER A 172 11.68 -11.15 -24.04
N THR A 173 11.18 -10.68 -25.18
CA THR A 173 11.10 -11.47 -26.44
C THR A 173 12.30 -11.28 -27.37
N ALA A 174 13.17 -10.27 -27.14
CA ALA A 174 14.44 -10.19 -27.87
C ALA A 174 15.45 -11.28 -27.46
N ALA A 175 15.19 -12.00 -26.35
CA ALA A 175 15.97 -13.15 -25.91
C ALA A 175 15.43 -14.50 -26.43
N LEU A 176 14.51 -14.50 -27.41
CA LEU A 176 13.95 -15.72 -28.00
C LEU A 176 14.97 -16.61 -28.73
N PHE A 177 16.24 -16.19 -28.87
CA PHE A 177 17.20 -16.95 -29.66
C PHE A 177 18.34 -17.64 -28.92
N LEU A 178 18.59 -17.43 -27.60
CA LEU A 178 19.82 -18.02 -27.04
C LEU A 178 19.79 -18.77 -25.70
N TYR A 179 19.13 -18.38 -24.60
CA TYR A 179 19.26 -19.17 -23.35
C TYR A 179 18.09 -18.99 -22.34
N GLY A 180 17.46 -20.10 -21.93
CA GLY A 180 16.78 -20.27 -20.63
C GLY A 180 15.34 -19.74 -20.45
N PRO A 181 14.67 -20.11 -19.34
CA PRO A 181 13.29 -19.67 -19.03
C PRO A 181 13.26 -18.16 -18.79
N VAL A 182 12.65 -17.45 -19.72
CA VAL A 182 12.44 -15.99 -19.65
C VAL A 182 11.37 -15.66 -18.63
N SER A 183 11.74 -14.81 -17.67
CA SER A 183 10.79 -14.11 -16.80
C SER A 183 10.03 -13.08 -17.65
N LEU A 184 8.77 -13.37 -17.99
CA LEU A 184 7.85 -12.41 -18.59
C LEU A 184 7.42 -11.40 -17.51
N CYS A 185 8.30 -10.45 -17.18
CA CYS A 185 7.96 -9.38 -16.26
C CYS A 185 6.94 -8.46 -16.95
N GLY A 186 5.71 -8.43 -16.43
CA GLY A 186 4.73 -7.41 -16.80
C GLY A 186 5.15 -6.05 -16.24
N VAL A 187 4.93 -4.99 -17.01
CA VAL A 187 5.09 -3.62 -16.54
C VAL A 187 3.78 -3.12 -15.96
N PHE A 188 3.85 -2.48 -14.79
CA PHE A 188 2.70 -1.90 -14.12
C PHE A 188 2.77 -0.38 -14.13
N GLY A 189 1.60 0.25 -14.15
CA GLY A 189 1.50 1.68 -13.86
C GLY A 189 1.64 1.93 -12.36
N ALA A 190 1.92 3.18 -11.99
CA ALA A 190 2.08 3.58 -10.60
C ALA A 190 0.80 3.44 -9.74
N GLY A 191 -0.33 3.15 -10.37
CA GLY A 191 -1.63 3.09 -9.73
C GLY A 191 -2.35 4.44 -9.75
N THR A 192 -3.68 4.38 -9.84
CA THR A 192 -4.56 5.53 -9.71
C THR A 192 -5.39 5.37 -8.46
N THR A 193 -5.27 6.31 -7.52
CA THR A 193 -6.17 6.37 -6.36
C THR A 193 -7.52 6.94 -6.79
N LEU A 194 -8.57 6.13 -6.76
CA LEU A 194 -9.93 6.60 -6.98
C LEU A 194 -10.58 6.93 -5.63
N THR A 195 -10.95 8.19 -5.42
CA THR A 195 -11.73 8.65 -4.26
C THR A 195 -13.20 8.79 -4.64
N VAL A 196 -14.12 8.22 -3.85
CA VAL A 196 -15.55 8.26 -4.16
C VAL A 196 -16.26 9.27 -3.27
N LEU A 197 -16.74 10.37 -3.84
CA LEU A 197 -17.39 11.47 -3.15
C LEU A 197 -18.90 11.20 -2.93
N GLY A 198 -19.48 11.89 -1.95
CA GLY A 198 -20.93 11.82 -1.69
C GLY A 198 -21.39 10.60 -0.88
N GLN A 199 -20.47 9.84 -0.30
CA GLN A 199 -20.79 8.76 0.63
C GLN A 199 -21.25 9.32 2.00
N PRO A 200 -22.08 8.58 2.76
CA PRO A 200 -22.43 8.95 4.12
C PRO A 200 -21.18 9.09 4.99
N LYS A 201 -21.08 10.21 5.70
CA LYS A 201 -20.00 10.47 6.65
C LYS A 201 -20.23 9.68 7.93
N VAL A 202 -19.16 9.10 8.48
CA VAL A 202 -19.18 8.29 9.70
C VAL A 202 -18.05 8.75 10.62
N ALA A 203 -18.39 9.12 11.86
CA ALA A 203 -17.43 9.57 12.85
C ALA A 203 -16.62 8.39 13.42
N PRO A 204 -15.35 8.61 13.83
CA PRO A 204 -14.49 7.54 14.33
C PRO A 204 -14.98 6.97 15.65
N THR A 205 -14.92 5.65 15.75
CA THR A 205 -14.92 4.97 17.05
C THR A 205 -13.52 5.09 17.63
N VAL A 206 -13.39 5.71 18.80
CA VAL A 206 -12.09 5.99 19.43
C VAL A 206 -11.90 5.13 20.67
N HIS A 207 -10.80 4.39 20.69
CA HIS A 207 -10.31 3.62 21.84
C HIS A 207 -8.99 4.23 22.31
N LEU A 208 -8.89 4.50 23.62
CA LEU A 208 -7.68 5.03 24.22
C LEU A 208 -7.15 4.04 25.24
N PHE A 209 -5.89 3.63 25.07
CA PHE A 209 -5.22 2.67 25.93
C PHE A 209 -4.13 3.37 26.74
N ALA A 210 -4.10 3.06 28.04
CA ALA A 210 -3.07 3.52 28.96
C ALA A 210 -1.75 2.78 28.73
N PRO A 211 -0.62 3.33 29.21
CA PRO A 211 0.66 2.62 29.20
C PRO A 211 0.60 1.37 30.07
N SER A 212 1.33 0.32 29.70
CA SER A 212 1.37 -0.91 30.50
C SER A 212 2.32 -0.75 31.69
N SER A 213 1.97 -1.35 32.83
CA SER A 213 2.83 -1.33 34.04
C SER A 213 4.20 -1.96 33.79
N GLU A 214 4.26 -2.95 32.90
CA GLU A 214 5.49 -3.61 32.50
C GLU A 214 6.42 -2.66 31.73
N GLU A 215 5.90 -1.91 30.75
CA GLU A 215 6.67 -0.92 29.99
C GLU A 215 7.27 0.14 30.93
N MET A 216 6.46 0.64 31.86
CA MET A 216 6.89 1.68 32.80
C MET A 216 7.95 1.20 33.79
N THR A 217 7.81 -0.03 34.30
CA THR A 217 8.72 -0.55 35.33
C THR A 217 10.02 -1.09 34.72
N ALA A 218 9.91 -1.79 33.58
CA ALA A 218 11.06 -2.44 32.95
C ALA A 218 11.88 -1.48 32.07
N LEU A 219 11.21 -0.55 31.37
CA LEU A 219 11.85 0.32 30.37
C LEU A 219 11.90 1.80 30.79
N GLY A 220 11.17 2.19 31.84
CA GLY A 220 11.07 3.59 32.24
C GLY A 220 10.32 4.45 31.21
N LYS A 221 9.54 3.83 30.33
CA LYS A 221 8.79 4.48 29.24
C LYS A 221 7.28 4.28 29.43
N ALA A 222 6.51 5.18 28.85
CA ALA A 222 5.06 5.14 28.90
C ALA A 222 4.49 5.49 27.51
N THR A 223 3.85 4.52 26.86
CA THR A 223 3.22 4.72 25.56
C THR A 223 1.70 4.67 25.68
N LEU A 224 1.03 5.76 25.30
CA LEU A 224 -0.42 5.78 25.14
C LEU A 224 -0.79 5.49 23.68
N VAL A 225 -1.89 4.76 23.48
CA VAL A 225 -2.36 4.40 22.13
C VAL A 225 -3.79 4.89 21.94
N CYS A 226 -4.00 5.73 20.94
CA CYS A 226 -5.32 6.16 20.49
C CYS A 226 -5.63 5.50 19.16
N LEU A 227 -6.53 4.51 19.19
CA LEU A 227 -7.00 3.79 18.01
C LEU A 227 -8.31 4.40 17.52
N MET A 228 -8.38 4.73 16.24
CA MET A 228 -9.55 5.29 15.56
C MET A 228 -10.01 4.31 14.49
N GLU A 229 -11.25 3.87 14.54
CA GLU A 229 -11.79 2.85 13.64
C GLU A 229 -13.10 3.28 13.00
N ASN A 230 -13.43 2.65 11.87
CA ASN A 230 -14.75 2.68 11.26
C ASN A 230 -15.21 4.10 10.85
N PHE A 231 -14.28 4.98 10.46
CA PHE A 231 -14.60 6.35 10.05
C PHE A 231 -14.57 6.56 8.53
N TYR A 232 -15.32 7.55 8.08
CA TYR A 232 -15.32 8.01 6.69
C TYR A 232 -15.74 9.49 6.61
N PRO A 233 -15.06 10.37 5.86
CA PRO A 233 -13.94 10.11 4.94
C PRO A 233 -12.60 9.89 5.66
N SER A 234 -11.54 9.58 4.90
CA SER A 234 -10.21 9.23 5.43
C SER A 234 -9.47 10.30 6.24
N PRO A 235 -9.66 11.64 6.04
CA PRO A 235 -8.88 12.61 6.81
C PRO A 235 -9.31 12.68 8.28
N VAL A 236 -8.37 12.42 9.20
CA VAL A 236 -8.53 12.62 10.65
C VAL A 236 -7.39 13.48 11.18
N THR A 237 -7.64 14.23 12.26
CA THR A 237 -6.60 14.99 12.97
C THR A 237 -6.64 14.65 14.45
N VAL A 238 -5.48 14.34 15.03
CA VAL A 238 -5.37 13.97 16.44
C VAL A 238 -4.61 15.05 17.21
N GLN A 239 -5.10 15.38 18.40
CA GLN A 239 -4.43 16.26 19.35
C GLN A 239 -4.37 15.59 20.72
N TRP A 240 -3.17 15.42 21.25
CA TRP A 240 -2.94 14.92 22.59
C TRP A 240 -2.93 16.07 23.60
N VAL A 241 -3.58 15.87 24.74
CA VAL A 241 -3.70 16.88 25.80
C VAL A 241 -3.48 16.22 27.16
N ALA A 242 -2.54 16.73 27.97
CA ALA A 242 -2.37 16.32 29.36
C ALA A 242 -2.72 17.47 30.30
N ASP A 243 -3.64 17.22 31.24
CA ASP A 243 -4.11 18.21 32.22
C ASP A 243 -4.44 19.58 31.60
N GLY A 244 -5.07 19.56 30.42
CA GLY A 244 -5.45 20.76 29.66
C GLY A 244 -4.39 21.32 28.71
N ASN A 245 -3.14 20.87 28.78
CA ASN A 245 -2.04 21.36 27.96
C ASN A 245 -1.78 20.45 26.74
N THR A 246 -1.62 21.04 25.55
CA THR A 246 -1.35 20.27 24.32
C THR A 246 0.04 19.66 24.34
N ILE A 247 0.14 18.39 23.95
CA ILE A 247 1.40 17.67 23.75
C ILE A 247 1.58 17.40 22.25
N SER A 248 2.75 17.76 21.73
CA SER A 248 3.19 17.45 20.36
C SER A 248 4.46 16.62 20.30
N SER A 249 5.30 16.66 21.33
CA SER A 249 6.53 15.87 21.40
C SER A 249 6.22 14.41 21.72
N GLY A 250 6.86 13.49 20.98
CA GLY A 250 6.64 12.05 21.11
C GLY A 250 5.32 11.56 20.51
N VAL A 251 4.64 12.39 19.70
CA VAL A 251 3.40 12.03 19.02
C VAL A 251 3.71 11.50 17.63
N GLU A 252 3.24 10.29 17.34
CA GLU A 252 3.30 9.67 16.01
C GLU A 252 1.90 9.25 15.59
N THR A 253 1.44 9.69 14.41
CA THR A 253 0.10 9.34 13.91
C THR A 253 0.21 8.69 12.55
N SER A 254 -0.43 7.53 12.39
CA SER A 254 -0.43 6.79 11.14
C SER A 254 -1.24 7.52 10.06
N GLN A 255 -0.97 7.19 8.79
CA GLN A 255 -1.93 7.48 7.74
C GLN A 255 -3.18 6.62 7.92
N SER A 256 -4.32 7.11 7.44
CA SER A 256 -5.58 6.36 7.44
C SER A 256 -5.49 5.19 6.47
N GLN A 257 -5.72 3.99 6.96
CA GLN A 257 -5.73 2.76 6.19
C GLN A 257 -7.16 2.29 5.96
N ARG A 258 -7.47 1.90 4.72
CA ARG A 258 -8.80 1.42 4.38
C ARG A 258 -8.99 0.00 4.90
N GLN A 259 -10.14 -0.25 5.51
CA GLN A 259 -10.55 -1.53 6.09
C GLN A 259 -11.45 -2.31 5.12
N SER A 260 -11.73 -3.58 5.44
CA SER A 260 -12.59 -4.46 4.63
C SER A 260 -14.06 -4.01 4.57
N ASN A 261 -14.52 -3.21 5.53
CA ASN A 261 -15.86 -2.65 5.59
C ASN A 261 -16.02 -1.33 4.78
N ASN A 262 -15.05 -1.00 3.92
CA ASN A 262 -14.99 0.24 3.13
C ASN A 262 -14.84 1.54 3.95
N GLN A 263 -14.53 1.45 5.24
CA GLN A 263 -14.20 2.59 6.10
C GLN A 263 -12.70 2.64 6.37
N TYR A 264 -12.27 3.61 7.18
CA TYR A 264 -10.87 3.83 7.52
C TYR A 264 -10.59 3.57 9.00
N MET A 265 -9.34 3.17 9.24
CA MET A 265 -8.73 3.16 10.57
C MET A 265 -7.42 3.93 10.59
N ALA A 266 -7.07 4.47 11.74
CA ALA A 266 -5.79 5.10 12.01
C ALA A 266 -5.41 4.86 13.47
N SER A 267 -4.13 5.02 13.79
CA SER A 267 -3.64 5.03 15.16
C SER A 267 -2.76 6.23 15.43
N SER A 268 -2.79 6.71 16.67
CA SER A 268 -1.89 7.73 17.18
C SER A 268 -1.25 7.22 18.46
N TYR A 269 0.05 7.44 18.59
CA TYR A 269 0.87 7.02 19.72
C TYR A 269 1.43 8.26 20.39
N LEU A 270 1.45 8.25 21.71
CA LEU A 270 2.13 9.26 22.52
C LEU A 270 3.15 8.56 23.43
N SER A 271 4.43 8.77 23.12
CA SER A 271 5.56 8.19 23.83
C SER A 271 6.15 9.20 24.83
N LEU A 272 6.19 8.81 26.10
CA LEU A 272 6.67 9.62 27.23
C LEU A 272 7.68 8.83 28.07
N ASP A 273 8.42 9.55 28.91
CA ASP A 273 9.08 8.92 30.05
C ASP A 273 8.06 8.59 31.14
N ALA A 274 8.27 7.48 31.85
CA ALA A 274 7.35 7.02 32.90
C ALA A 274 7.16 8.08 33.99
N SER A 275 8.21 8.80 34.38
CA SER A 275 8.13 9.90 35.37
C SER A 275 7.23 11.04 34.90
N LYS A 276 7.24 11.35 33.60
CA LYS A 276 6.41 12.39 32.99
C LYS A 276 4.94 11.97 32.91
N TRP A 277 4.68 10.72 32.54
CA TRP A 277 3.32 10.15 32.64
C TRP A 277 2.79 10.19 34.07
N GLN A 278 3.61 9.81 35.05
CA GLN A 278 3.25 9.82 36.47
C GLN A 278 2.99 11.23 37.02
N SER A 279 3.57 12.27 36.41
CA SER A 279 3.30 13.66 36.79
C SER A 279 1.92 14.17 36.37
N TYR A 280 1.30 13.52 35.37
CA TYR A 280 -0.02 13.92 34.87
C TYR A 280 -1.14 13.25 35.66
N ASN A 281 -2.27 13.94 35.79
CA ASN A 281 -3.49 13.36 36.36
C ASN A 281 -4.31 12.65 35.28
N SER A 282 -4.37 13.25 34.10
CA SER A 282 -5.16 12.75 32.97
C SER A 282 -4.50 13.08 31.64
N VAL A 283 -4.68 12.18 30.67
CA VAL A 283 -4.27 12.41 29.28
C VAL A 283 -5.43 12.07 28.35
N SER A 284 -5.67 12.95 27.38
CA SER A 284 -6.77 12.85 26.44
C SER A 284 -6.27 12.79 25.01
N CYS A 285 -6.90 11.93 24.21
CA CYS A 285 -6.81 11.92 22.76
C CYS A 285 -8.05 12.62 22.19
N LYS A 286 -7.84 13.79 21.58
CA LYS A 286 -8.90 14.57 20.89
C LYS A 286 -8.80 14.32 19.39
N VAL A 287 -9.78 13.61 18.85
CA VAL A 287 -9.88 13.28 17.43
C VAL A 287 -10.86 14.25 16.78
N ARG A 288 -10.39 14.95 15.75
CA ARG A 288 -11.20 15.81 14.88
C ARG A 288 -11.45 15.12 13.55
N HIS A 289 -12.71 15.08 13.17
CA HIS A 289 -13.17 14.47 11.93
C HIS A 289 -14.40 15.20 11.41
N GLU A 290 -14.58 15.23 10.09
CA GLU A 290 -15.67 15.99 9.45
C GLU A 290 -17.06 15.49 9.85
N ALA A 291 -17.20 14.22 10.22
CA ALA A 291 -18.46 13.64 10.68
C ALA A 291 -18.73 13.89 12.17
N GLY A 292 -17.73 14.34 12.94
CA GLY A 292 -17.86 14.59 14.37
C GLY A 292 -16.53 14.48 15.11
N ASN A 293 -16.38 15.27 16.17
CA ASN A 293 -15.22 15.23 17.04
C ASN A 293 -15.45 14.26 18.20
N VAL A 294 -14.43 13.49 18.55
CA VAL A 294 -14.48 12.52 19.65
C VAL A 294 -13.29 12.74 20.57
N GLU A 295 -13.54 12.73 21.87
CA GLU A 295 -12.50 12.83 22.90
C GLU A 295 -12.59 11.62 23.83
N LYS A 296 -11.43 11.01 24.09
CA LYS A 296 -11.26 9.98 25.11
C LYS A 296 -10.17 10.41 26.06
N THR A 297 -10.38 10.14 27.34
CA THR A 297 -9.48 10.50 28.42
C THR A 297 -9.19 9.26 29.25
N VAL A 298 -7.92 9.09 29.61
CA VAL A 298 -7.49 8.12 30.61
C VAL A 298 -7.06 8.91 31.84
N ASN A 299 -7.61 8.54 32.99
CA ASN A 299 -7.20 9.05 34.28
C ASN A 299 -6.13 8.12 34.87
N ARG A 300 -5.05 8.68 35.40
CA ARG A 300 -3.96 7.88 35.98
C ARG A 300 -4.44 7.00 37.15
N SER A 301 -5.45 7.45 37.89
CA SER A 301 -6.06 6.71 39.01
C SER A 301 -6.84 5.47 38.58
N GLU A 302 -7.20 5.33 37.30
CA GLU A 302 -7.94 4.18 36.78
C GLU A 302 -7.00 3.08 36.25
N CYS A 303 -5.69 3.36 36.22
CA CYS A 303 -4.67 2.45 35.71
C CYS A 303 -3.98 1.62 36.80
N TYR A 304 -4.36 1.81 38.08
CA TYR A 304 -3.75 1.18 39.26
C TYR A 304 -4.77 0.92 40.38
#